data_AF-A0A7C2C127-F1
#
_entry.id   AF-A0A7C2C127-F1
#
_cell.length_a   1.000
_cell.length_b   1.000
_cell.length_c   1.000
_cell.angle_alpha   90.00
_cell.angle_beta   90.00
_cell.angle_gamma   90.00
#
_symmetry.space_group_name_H-M   'P 1'
#
loop_
_entity.id
_entity.type
_entity.pdbx_description
1 polymer ?
#
loop_
_entity_poly.entity_id
_entity_poly.type
_entity_poly.pdbx_seq_one_letter_code
_entity_poly.pdbx_strand_id
1 'polypeptide(L)'
;MDALELLKLNLLSPMVLAFFLGALARGLRSDLAFPEALYTALSIYLLFAIGLKGGVELSKTPLALLLLPALATLFLGLFRPLSSYLLARRLLGVGREDAGALAAHYGSVSAVTFLAALTFAQGVGHRPEGFLPTLVALLEVPGIVVALLLAKRQGGLGEALPEVLTGKSVVLLLGGLLVGALSGEAGMERVKAFFVDPFYGALTLFLLDLGMVAASRLSALRRVGLRLLLFGAGLALLHGALGVYLGHLAGLSVGGATVLGAMAASASYIAAPAAVRLALPVVEVGGMFLSFARLVAFAIALVAMLALYLFLTRTWMGTAIRAVAQDREAMALMGADPHRIYVVTSAVGGGMAGLAAALLSIQYSVHPHFGAAFGPLTFMICVLGGLGNMPGAFVAAFIMSEVIALGGVTWSTEMGYVVAFALFIVLMFLRPGGLLARRE
;
A
#
# COMPACT_ATOMS: atom_id res chain seq x y z
N MET A 1 8.76 25.43 -29.77
CA MET A 1 7.35 25.11 -29.46
C MET A 1 6.80 26.23 -28.61
N ASP A 2 5.56 26.67 -28.85
CA ASP A 2 4.85 27.57 -27.93
C ASP A 2 4.52 26.82 -26.62
N ALA A 3 4.40 27.55 -25.50
CA ALA A 3 4.03 27.04 -24.18
C ALA A 3 2.71 26.24 -24.22
N LEU A 4 1.74 26.63 -25.05
CA LEU A 4 0.49 25.90 -25.23
C LEU A 4 0.71 24.52 -25.85
N GLU A 5 1.61 24.41 -26.83
CA GLU A 5 1.95 23.14 -27.47
C GLU A 5 2.71 22.20 -26.53
N LEU A 6 3.62 22.74 -25.71
CA LEU A 6 4.28 21.97 -24.65
C LEU A 6 3.30 21.47 -23.58
N LEU A 7 2.33 22.30 -23.20
CA LEU A 7 1.29 21.92 -22.24
C LEU A 7 0.43 20.78 -22.80
N LYS A 8 -0.01 20.89 -24.06
CA LYS A 8 -0.74 19.81 -24.75
C LYS A 8 0.09 18.54 -24.81
N LEU A 9 1.36 18.62 -25.19
CA LEU A 9 2.21 17.43 -25.34
C LEU A 9 2.40 16.68 -24.01
N ASN A 10 2.53 17.41 -22.89
CA ASN A 10 2.63 16.79 -21.57
C ASN A 10 1.28 16.24 -21.06
N LEU A 11 0.20 17.02 -21.15
CA LEU A 11 -1.12 16.64 -20.66
C LEU A 11 -1.77 15.51 -21.47
N LEU A 12 -1.50 15.46 -22.77
CA LEU A 12 -1.98 14.43 -23.69
C LEU A 12 -1.01 13.24 -23.82
N SER A 13 0.03 13.18 -22.99
CA SER A 13 0.90 12.00 -22.95
C SER A 13 0.12 10.77 -22.46
N PRO A 14 0.39 9.56 -23.01
CA PRO A 14 -0.30 8.34 -22.60
C PRO A 14 -0.26 8.09 -21.08
N MET A 15 0.87 8.42 -20.45
CA MET A 15 1.10 8.34 -19.01
C MET A 15 0.12 9.20 -18.19
N VAL A 16 -0.02 10.48 -18.56
CA VAL A 16 -0.90 11.42 -17.86
C VAL A 16 -2.36 11.09 -18.13
N LEU A 17 -2.71 10.74 -19.37
CA LEU A 17 -4.06 10.31 -19.73
C LEU A 17 -4.45 9.02 -19.02
N ALA A 18 -3.55 8.05 -18.88
CA ALA A 18 -3.80 6.82 -18.14
C ALA A 18 -4.03 7.10 -16.65
N PHE A 19 -3.25 8.00 -16.03
CA PHE A 19 -3.50 8.43 -14.66
C PHE A 19 -4.91 9.01 -14.50
N PHE A 20 -5.32 9.93 -15.38
CA PHE A 20 -6.66 10.52 -15.33
C PHE A 20 -7.76 9.50 -15.65
N LEU A 21 -7.51 8.55 -16.56
CA LEU A 21 -8.42 7.45 -16.84
C LEU A 21 -8.63 6.58 -15.60
N GLY A 22 -7.58 6.28 -14.85
CA GLY A 22 -7.69 5.54 -13.59
C GLY A 22 -8.48 6.30 -12.54
N ALA A 23 -8.21 7.59 -12.39
CA ALA A 23 -8.97 8.45 -11.49
C ALA A 23 -10.46 8.52 -11.87
N LEU A 24 -10.75 8.65 -13.18
CA LEU A 24 -12.10 8.65 -13.73
C LEU A 24 -12.80 7.31 -13.54
N ALA A 25 -12.14 6.19 -13.85
CA ALA A 25 -12.67 4.85 -13.66
C ALA A 25 -13.10 4.62 -12.21
N ARG A 26 -12.28 5.07 -11.24
CA ARG A 26 -12.64 5.02 -9.82
C ARG A 26 -13.82 5.94 -9.49
N GLY A 27 -13.86 7.15 -10.05
CA GLY A 27 -14.96 8.10 -9.86
C GLY A 27 -16.30 7.61 -10.40
N LEU A 28 -16.28 6.96 -11.57
CA LEU A 28 -17.43 6.32 -12.21
C LEU A 28 -17.82 4.98 -11.56
N ARG A 29 -17.07 4.54 -10.53
CA ARG A 29 -17.25 3.24 -9.86
C ARG A 29 -17.15 2.05 -10.84
N SER A 30 -16.27 2.15 -11.83
CA SER A 30 -15.93 1.03 -12.70
C SER A 30 -15.40 -0.15 -11.87
N ASP A 31 -15.62 -1.35 -12.41
CA ASP A 31 -15.06 -2.62 -11.96
C ASP A 31 -13.57 -2.80 -12.31
N LEU A 32 -12.97 -1.83 -13.02
CA LEU A 32 -11.54 -1.80 -13.30
C LEU A 32 -10.74 -1.89 -11.98
N ALA A 33 -10.02 -2.99 -11.82
CA ALA A 33 -9.18 -3.26 -10.67
C ALA A 33 -7.80 -3.71 -11.15
N PHE A 34 -6.75 -3.10 -10.60
CA PHE A 34 -5.38 -3.51 -10.86
C PHE A 34 -4.96 -4.60 -9.86
N PRO A 35 -4.51 -5.78 -10.32
CA PRO A 35 -4.03 -6.81 -9.41
C PRO A 35 -2.80 -6.35 -8.62
N GLU A 36 -2.73 -6.64 -7.32
CA GLU A 36 -1.56 -6.29 -6.48
C GLU A 36 -0.25 -6.92 -7.02
N ALA A 37 -0.35 -8.13 -7.58
CA ALA A 37 0.77 -8.80 -8.23
C ALA A 37 1.32 -7.99 -9.43
N LEU A 38 0.42 -7.39 -10.23
CA LEU A 38 0.82 -6.58 -11.37
C LEU A 38 1.47 -5.26 -10.92
N TYR A 39 0.90 -4.59 -9.91
CA TYR A 39 1.53 -3.42 -9.28
C TYR A 39 2.95 -3.74 -8.79
N THR A 40 3.09 -4.88 -8.11
CA THR A 40 4.36 -5.35 -7.54
C THR A 40 5.38 -5.67 -8.64
N ALA A 41 4.94 -6.32 -9.72
CA ALA A 41 5.79 -6.64 -10.87
C ALA A 41 6.25 -5.38 -11.62
N LEU A 42 5.32 -4.45 -11.91
CA LEU A 42 5.63 -3.17 -12.55
C LEU A 42 6.59 -2.35 -11.69
N SER A 43 6.40 -2.32 -10.38
CA SER A 43 7.31 -1.64 -9.44
C SER A 43 8.72 -2.23 -9.51
N ILE A 44 8.85 -3.57 -9.48
CA ILE A 44 10.16 -4.24 -9.59
C ILE A 44 10.85 -3.86 -10.89
N TYR A 45 10.11 -4.02 -11.99
CA TYR A 45 10.60 -3.78 -13.33
C TYR A 45 11.08 -2.33 -13.50
N LEU A 46 10.25 -1.34 -13.11
CA LEU A 46 10.58 0.07 -13.26
C LEU A 46 11.79 0.48 -12.42
N LEU A 47 11.84 0.07 -11.15
CA LEU A 47 12.95 0.39 -10.25
C LEU A 47 14.27 -0.21 -10.75
N PHE A 48 14.25 -1.49 -11.14
CA PHE A 48 15.44 -2.14 -11.68
C PHE A 48 15.88 -1.52 -13.01
N ALA A 49 14.95 -1.22 -13.92
CA ALA A 49 15.25 -0.58 -15.20
C ALA A 49 15.87 0.82 -15.03
N ILE A 50 15.39 1.61 -14.06
CA ILE A 50 15.97 2.92 -13.72
C ILE A 50 17.40 2.76 -13.20
N GLY A 51 17.60 1.83 -12.25
CA GLY A 51 18.92 1.50 -11.73
C GLY A 51 19.87 1.08 -12.85
N LEU A 52 19.46 0.14 -13.68
CA LEU A 52 20.24 -0.38 -14.80
C LEU A 52 20.68 0.73 -15.77
N LYS A 53 19.77 1.61 -16.17
CA LYS A 53 20.09 2.78 -17.01
C LYS A 53 21.09 3.71 -16.33
N GLY A 54 20.88 4.01 -15.04
CA GLY A 54 21.81 4.86 -14.27
C GLY A 54 23.20 4.25 -14.15
N GLY A 55 23.28 2.94 -13.94
CA GLY A 55 24.54 2.20 -13.87
C GLY A 55 25.36 2.30 -15.16
N VAL A 56 24.72 2.08 -16.30
CA VAL A 56 25.39 2.18 -17.60
C VAL A 56 25.91 3.58 -17.85
N GLU A 57 25.11 4.60 -17.54
CA GLU A 57 25.54 6.00 -17.62
C GLU A 57 26.70 6.31 -16.68
N LEU A 58 26.72 5.71 -15.48
CA LEU A 58 27.81 5.84 -14.53
C LEU A 58 29.12 5.25 -15.06
N SER A 59 29.07 4.11 -15.77
CA SER A 59 30.30 3.47 -16.31
C SER A 59 31.05 4.30 -17.35
N LYS A 60 30.39 5.27 -17.97
CA LYS A 60 30.97 6.14 -19.01
C LYS A 60 31.13 7.60 -18.57
N THR A 61 30.63 7.96 -17.39
CA THR A 61 30.71 9.33 -16.87
C THR A 61 31.99 9.51 -16.05
N PRO A 62 32.87 10.47 -16.39
CA PRO A 62 34.00 10.83 -15.55
C PRO A 62 33.57 11.23 -14.14
N LEU A 63 34.19 10.64 -13.12
CA LEU A 63 33.80 10.85 -11.71
C LEU A 63 33.85 12.33 -11.28
N ALA A 64 34.75 13.11 -11.88
CA ALA A 64 34.87 14.54 -11.63
C ALA A 64 33.60 15.33 -12.01
N LEU A 65 32.89 14.93 -13.07
CA LEU A 65 31.64 15.57 -13.49
C LEU A 65 30.46 15.19 -12.58
N LEU A 66 30.55 14.04 -11.90
CA LEU A 66 29.50 13.54 -11.02
C LEU A 66 29.65 14.03 -9.58
N LEU A 67 30.87 14.29 -9.11
CA LEU A 67 31.17 14.52 -7.69
C LEU A 67 30.33 15.64 -7.08
N LEU A 68 30.33 16.83 -7.69
CA LEU A 68 29.57 17.98 -7.22
C LEU A 68 28.05 17.75 -7.27
N PRO A 69 27.47 17.27 -8.40
CA PRO A 69 26.05 16.91 -8.44
C PRO A 69 25.64 15.83 -7.44
N ALA A 70 26.49 14.82 -7.21
CA ALA A 70 26.25 13.77 -6.24
C ALA A 70 26.25 14.32 -4.81
N LEU A 71 27.20 15.18 -4.45
CA LEU A 71 27.23 15.83 -3.14
C LEU A 71 26.02 16.74 -2.90
N ALA A 72 25.63 17.54 -3.90
CA ALA A 72 24.42 18.35 -3.86
C ALA A 72 23.15 17.48 -3.68
N THR A 73 23.09 16.35 -4.39
CA THR A 73 21.98 15.39 -4.29
C THR A 73 21.93 14.70 -2.94
N LEU A 74 23.08 14.29 -2.39
CA LEU A 74 23.16 13.72 -1.04
C LEU A 74 22.73 14.72 0.02
N PHE A 75 23.16 15.98 -0.11
CA PHE A 75 22.68 17.06 0.77
C PHE A 75 21.16 17.19 0.71
N LEU A 76 20.56 17.22 -0.49
CA LEU A 76 19.11 17.23 -0.66
C LEU A 76 18.45 16.00 -0.03
N GLY A 77 19.06 14.82 -0.18
CA GLY A 77 18.58 13.56 0.41
C GLY A 77 18.55 13.57 1.93
N LEU A 78 19.42 14.35 2.57
CA LEU A 78 19.43 14.53 4.03
C LEU A 78 18.51 15.69 4.47
N PHE A 79 18.54 16.81 3.75
CA PHE A 79 17.83 18.03 4.09
C PHE A 79 16.30 17.91 3.93
N ARG A 80 15.84 17.30 2.83
CA ARG A 80 14.42 17.17 2.50
C ARG A 80 13.61 16.40 3.54
N PRO A 81 14.00 15.20 3.98
CA PRO A 81 13.26 14.50 5.05
C PRO A 81 13.30 15.28 6.36
N LEU A 82 14.43 15.89 6.71
CA LEU A 82 14.59 16.64 7.98
C LEU A 82 13.68 17.87 8.04
N SER A 83 13.67 18.66 6.96
CA SER A 83 12.81 19.84 6.82
C SER A 83 11.33 19.45 6.73
N SER A 84 10.99 18.39 5.99
CA SER A 84 9.62 17.86 5.90
C SER A 84 9.09 17.42 7.26
N TYR A 85 9.91 16.69 8.04
CA TYR A 85 9.57 16.24 9.38
C TYR A 85 9.30 17.43 10.32
N LEU A 86 10.23 18.39 10.36
CA LEU A 86 10.12 19.56 11.23
C LEU A 86 8.89 20.40 10.90
N LEU A 87 8.64 20.64 9.61
CA LEU A 87 7.50 21.41 9.13
C LEU A 87 6.18 20.65 9.37
N ALA A 88 6.16 19.32 9.20
CA ALA A 88 4.97 18.52 9.54
C ALA A 88 4.64 18.62 11.04
N ARG A 89 5.66 18.52 11.91
CA ARG A 89 5.49 18.67 13.36
C ARG A 89 4.99 20.06 13.76
N ARG A 90 5.49 21.12 13.12
CA ARG A 90 5.16 22.52 13.47
C ARG A 90 3.86 23.02 12.84
N LEU A 91 3.65 22.76 11.54
CA LEU A 91 2.54 23.34 10.77
C LEU A 91 1.29 22.45 10.78
N LEU A 92 1.46 21.13 10.85
CA LEU A 92 0.35 20.17 10.84
C LEU A 92 0.02 19.63 12.25
N GLY A 93 0.94 19.76 13.22
CA GLY A 93 0.72 19.31 14.60
C GLY A 93 0.62 17.80 14.75
N VAL A 94 1.11 17.03 13.77
CA VAL A 94 0.97 15.56 13.72
C VAL A 94 1.97 14.83 14.63
N GLY A 95 1.68 13.56 14.92
CA GLY A 95 2.54 12.68 15.71
C GLY A 95 3.93 12.47 15.09
N ARG A 96 4.87 11.88 15.84
CA ARG A 96 6.22 11.57 15.33
C ARG A 96 6.18 10.59 14.17
N GLU A 97 5.34 9.56 14.29
CA GLU A 97 5.18 8.52 13.27
C GLU A 97 4.60 9.11 11.98
N ASP A 98 3.53 9.91 12.08
CA ASP A 98 2.93 10.60 10.92
C ASP A 98 3.88 11.61 10.27
N ALA A 99 4.60 12.40 11.08
CA ALA A 99 5.60 13.33 10.58
C ALA A 99 6.75 12.58 9.90
N GLY A 100 7.16 11.43 10.45
CA GLY A 100 8.16 10.53 9.87
C GLY A 100 7.71 9.93 8.55
N ALA A 101 6.46 9.47 8.46
CA ALA A 101 5.88 8.97 7.22
C ALA A 101 5.84 10.06 6.13
N LEU A 102 5.34 11.27 6.46
CA LEU A 102 5.37 12.41 5.55
C LEU A 102 6.81 12.76 5.12
N ALA A 103 7.75 12.76 6.06
CA ALA A 103 9.16 12.98 5.77
C ALA A 103 9.77 11.92 4.85
N ALA A 104 9.36 10.65 4.96
CA ALA A 104 9.83 9.59 4.08
C ALA A 104 9.30 9.80 2.65
N HIS A 105 8.04 10.19 2.51
CA HIS A 105 7.44 10.50 1.20
C HIS A 105 8.11 11.70 0.53
N TYR A 106 8.15 12.86 1.20
CA TYR A 106 8.71 14.10 0.66
C TYR A 106 10.26 14.16 0.71
N GLY A 107 10.90 13.25 1.44
CA GLY A 107 12.36 13.08 1.46
C GLY A 107 12.89 12.16 0.36
N SER A 108 12.02 11.38 -0.27
CA SER A 108 12.34 10.44 -1.36
C SER A 108 11.84 10.98 -2.71
N VAL A 109 11.97 10.23 -3.81
CA VAL A 109 11.77 10.74 -5.19
C VAL A 109 10.69 10.00 -5.95
N SER A 110 9.99 10.71 -6.84
CA SER A 110 9.12 10.13 -7.85
C SER A 110 9.86 9.83 -9.15
N ALA A 111 9.92 8.55 -9.53
CA ALA A 111 10.41 8.13 -10.84
C ALA A 111 9.62 8.77 -12.01
N VAL A 112 8.30 8.94 -11.88
CA VAL A 112 7.46 9.59 -12.90
C VAL A 112 7.83 11.06 -13.04
N THR A 113 8.02 11.77 -11.92
CA THR A 113 8.36 13.20 -11.94
C THR A 113 9.74 13.41 -12.56
N PHE A 114 10.71 12.55 -12.23
CA PHE A 114 12.01 12.51 -12.88
C PHE A 114 11.89 12.39 -14.41
N LEU A 115 11.13 11.41 -14.90
CA LEU A 115 10.97 11.18 -16.34
C LEU A 115 10.19 12.28 -17.05
N ALA A 116 9.15 12.81 -16.41
CA ALA A 116 8.38 13.93 -16.94
C ALA A 116 9.27 15.17 -17.08
N ALA A 117 10.08 15.47 -16.06
CA ALA A 117 11.03 16.57 -16.12
C ALA A 117 12.12 16.35 -17.17
N LEU A 118 12.64 15.12 -17.30
CA LEU A 118 13.63 14.76 -18.30
C LEU A 118 13.07 14.97 -19.72
N THR A 119 11.87 14.47 -19.96
CA THR A 119 11.16 14.60 -21.25
C THR A 119 10.84 16.06 -21.56
N PHE A 120 10.39 16.82 -20.56
CA PHE A 120 10.12 18.25 -20.70
C PHE A 120 11.39 19.02 -21.07
N ALA A 121 12.49 18.82 -20.33
CA ALA A 121 13.76 19.49 -20.59
C ALA A 121 14.29 19.19 -22.01
N GLN A 122 14.17 17.93 -22.46
CA GLN A 122 14.50 17.54 -23.83
C GLN A 122 13.58 18.17 -24.87
N GLY A 123 12.27 18.22 -24.59
CA GLY A 123 11.26 18.81 -25.48
C GLY A 123 11.43 20.32 -25.69
N VAL A 124 11.99 21.03 -24.71
CA VAL A 124 12.36 22.46 -24.85
C VAL A 124 13.76 22.68 -25.43
N GLY A 125 14.45 21.62 -25.85
CA GLY A 125 15.74 21.69 -26.54
C GLY A 125 16.97 21.69 -25.62
N HIS A 126 16.79 21.50 -24.31
CA HIS A 126 17.92 21.28 -23.41
C HIS A 126 18.34 19.80 -23.40
N ARG A 127 19.62 19.52 -23.18
CA ARG A 127 20.15 18.16 -23.05
C ARG A 127 20.58 17.92 -21.61
N PRO A 128 19.72 17.32 -20.77
CA PRO A 128 20.09 16.95 -19.41
C PRO A 128 21.17 15.87 -19.41
N GLU A 129 21.92 15.77 -18.32
CA GLU A 129 23.04 14.84 -18.17
C GLU A 129 22.55 13.38 -18.16
N GLY A 130 23.31 12.50 -18.81
CA GLY A 130 22.98 11.08 -18.89
C GLY A 130 22.96 10.40 -17.51
N PHE A 131 23.78 10.86 -16.57
CA PHE A 131 23.89 10.29 -15.23
C PHE A 131 22.77 10.70 -14.26
N LEU A 132 21.76 11.47 -14.67
CA LEU A 132 20.67 11.87 -13.77
C LEU A 132 19.91 10.69 -13.11
N PRO A 133 19.70 9.51 -13.74
CA PRO A 133 19.14 8.35 -13.04
C PRO A 133 20.00 7.88 -11.85
N THR A 134 21.32 8.09 -11.88
CA THR A 134 22.21 7.83 -10.73
C THR A 134 21.88 8.76 -9.56
N LEU A 135 21.54 10.01 -9.84
CA LEU A 135 21.13 10.96 -8.81
C LEU A 135 19.80 10.57 -8.16
N VAL A 136 18.90 9.89 -8.89
CA VAL A 136 17.64 9.36 -8.31
C VAL A 136 17.97 8.40 -7.17
N ALA A 137 18.85 7.42 -7.42
CA ALA A 137 19.25 6.45 -6.40
C ALA A 137 19.92 7.11 -5.17
N LEU A 138 20.79 8.10 -5.40
CA LEU A 138 21.44 8.86 -4.33
C LEU A 138 20.47 9.70 -3.50
N LEU A 139 19.38 10.17 -4.10
CA LEU A 139 18.37 10.98 -3.41
C LEU A 139 17.37 10.09 -2.63
N GLU A 140 17.15 8.86 -3.07
CA GLU A 140 16.14 7.95 -2.52
C GLU A 140 16.53 7.34 -1.17
N VAL A 141 17.76 6.83 -1.05
CA VAL A 141 18.21 6.06 0.12
C VAL A 141 18.36 6.93 1.38
N PRO A 142 19.10 8.06 1.36
CA PRO A 142 19.27 8.89 2.55
C PRO A 142 17.92 9.47 3.03
N GLY A 143 17.03 9.79 2.08
CA GLY A 143 15.69 10.29 2.34
C GLY A 143 14.89 9.37 3.25
N ILE A 144 14.85 8.08 2.90
CA ILE A 144 14.12 7.05 3.65
C ILE A 144 14.81 6.77 4.99
N VAL A 145 16.13 6.62 5.02
CA VAL A 145 16.89 6.36 6.25
C VAL A 145 16.66 7.45 7.29
N VAL A 146 16.85 8.72 6.91
CA VAL A 146 16.67 9.86 7.82
C VAL A 146 15.24 9.95 8.31
N ALA A 147 14.26 9.76 7.43
CA ALA A 147 12.85 9.81 7.82
C ALA A 147 12.48 8.73 8.84
N LEU A 148 12.96 7.49 8.67
CA LEU A 148 12.70 6.40 9.60
C LEU A 148 13.39 6.61 10.95
N LEU A 149 14.61 7.14 10.96
CA LEU A 149 15.32 7.51 12.19
C LEU A 149 14.58 8.61 12.97
N LEU A 150 13.99 9.58 12.27
CA LEU A 150 13.19 10.64 12.90
C LEU A 150 11.85 10.12 13.45
N ALA A 151 11.33 9.05 12.86
CA ALA A 151 10.04 8.46 13.21
C ALA A 151 10.12 7.48 14.39
N LYS A 152 11.20 6.69 14.49
CA LYS A 152 11.37 5.67 15.54
C LYS A 152 11.63 6.32 16.91
N ARG A 153 11.05 5.71 17.96
CA ARG A 153 11.15 6.17 19.36
C ARG A 153 12.38 5.59 20.09
N GLN A 154 12.85 4.43 19.63
CA GLN A 154 14.04 3.69 20.07
C GLN A 154 14.67 3.01 18.85
N GLY A 155 15.99 2.80 18.87
CA GLY A 155 16.77 2.26 17.75
C GLY A 155 17.70 3.30 17.12
N GLY A 156 18.97 2.92 16.94
CA GLY A 156 20.01 3.79 16.37
C GLY A 156 20.18 3.62 14.85
N LEU A 157 21.14 4.35 14.29
CA LEU A 157 21.52 4.23 12.86
C LEU A 157 21.78 2.77 12.46
N GLY A 158 22.35 1.97 13.38
CA GLY A 158 22.71 0.58 13.15
C GLY A 158 21.53 -0.38 12.95
N GLU A 159 20.32 -0.06 13.40
CA GLU A 159 19.13 -0.89 13.20
C GLU A 159 18.32 -0.45 11.97
N ALA A 160 18.22 0.86 11.74
CA ALA A 160 17.48 1.40 10.59
C ALA A 160 18.22 1.20 9.26
N LEU A 161 19.56 1.25 9.28
CA LEU A 161 20.35 1.19 8.04
C LEU A 161 20.28 -0.18 7.35
N PRO A 162 20.44 -1.34 8.03
CA PRO A 162 20.27 -2.65 7.39
C PRO A 162 18.86 -2.87 6.85
N GLU A 163 17.83 -2.45 7.59
CA GLU A 163 16.42 -2.57 7.20
C GLU A 163 16.12 -1.79 5.90
N VAL A 164 16.66 -0.58 5.75
CA VAL A 164 16.48 0.21 4.53
C VAL A 164 17.33 -0.32 3.38
N LEU A 165 18.59 -0.69 3.64
CA LEU A 165 19.49 -1.21 2.61
C LEU A 165 19.04 -2.57 2.06
N THR A 166 18.39 -3.39 2.89
CA THR A 166 17.78 -4.67 2.46
C THR A 166 16.37 -4.51 1.89
N GLY A 167 15.80 -3.29 1.96
CA GLY A 167 14.50 -2.99 1.39
C GLY A 167 14.47 -3.21 -0.12
N LYS A 168 13.42 -3.89 -0.59
CA LYS A 168 13.22 -4.27 -1.99
C LYS A 168 13.52 -3.15 -2.99
N SER A 169 13.03 -1.93 -2.73
CA SER A 169 13.26 -0.81 -3.65
C SER A 169 14.72 -0.39 -3.73
N VAL A 170 15.41 -0.34 -2.59
CA VAL A 170 16.82 0.03 -2.51
C VAL A 170 17.70 -1.03 -3.15
N VAL A 171 17.43 -2.31 -2.87
CA VAL A 171 18.14 -3.44 -3.49
C VAL A 171 17.97 -3.43 -5.01
N LEU A 172 16.77 -3.18 -5.53
CA LEU A 172 16.53 -3.16 -6.97
C LEU A 172 17.18 -1.96 -7.66
N LEU A 173 17.14 -0.78 -7.04
CA LEU A 173 17.77 0.42 -7.59
C LEU A 173 19.29 0.35 -7.56
N LEU A 174 19.89 0.11 -6.38
CA LEU A 174 21.34 0.02 -6.23
C LEU A 174 21.91 -1.22 -6.92
N GLY A 175 21.20 -2.35 -6.84
CA GLY A 175 21.56 -3.58 -7.56
C GLY A 175 21.49 -3.37 -9.06
N GLY A 176 20.43 -2.74 -9.57
CA GLY A 176 20.33 -2.35 -10.98
C GLY A 176 21.47 -1.42 -11.39
N LEU A 177 21.80 -0.44 -10.56
CA LEU A 177 22.90 0.49 -10.80
C LEU A 177 24.27 -0.19 -10.85
N LEU A 178 24.52 -1.14 -9.94
CA LEU A 178 25.73 -1.96 -9.97
C LEU A 178 25.78 -2.84 -11.23
N VAL A 179 24.69 -3.54 -11.55
CA VAL A 179 24.61 -4.40 -12.75
C VAL A 179 24.81 -3.56 -14.01
N GLY A 180 24.21 -2.38 -14.09
CA GLY A 180 24.39 -1.46 -15.20
C GLY A 180 25.84 -0.98 -15.32
N ALA A 181 26.46 -0.58 -14.21
CA ALA A 181 27.84 -0.10 -14.20
C ALA A 181 28.84 -1.19 -14.61
N LEU A 182 28.61 -2.44 -14.21
CA LEU A 182 29.45 -3.57 -14.58
C LEU A 182 29.22 -4.05 -16.01
N SER A 183 27.98 -4.00 -16.49
CA SER A 183 27.62 -4.52 -17.82
C SER A 183 27.83 -3.52 -18.96
N GLY A 184 27.83 -2.22 -18.64
CA GLY A 184 28.06 -1.14 -19.60
C GLY A 184 27.06 -1.12 -20.76
N GLU A 185 27.38 -0.34 -21.80
CA GLU A 185 26.49 -0.20 -22.98
C GLU A 185 26.28 -1.51 -23.73
N ALA A 186 27.34 -2.31 -23.87
CA ALA A 186 27.27 -3.61 -24.55
C ALA A 186 26.32 -4.58 -23.85
N GLY A 187 26.26 -4.56 -22.52
CA GLY A 187 25.30 -5.32 -21.73
C GLY A 187 23.87 -4.80 -21.90
N MET A 188 23.68 -3.48 -21.84
CA MET A 188 22.37 -2.86 -22.01
C MET A 188 21.75 -3.14 -23.37
N GLU A 189 22.52 -3.06 -24.46
CA GLU A 189 21.98 -3.31 -25.80
C GLU A 189 21.40 -4.73 -25.93
N ARG A 190 21.91 -5.72 -25.19
CA ARG A 190 21.36 -7.09 -25.18
C ARG A 190 20.00 -7.20 -24.50
N VAL A 191 19.70 -6.32 -23.55
CA VAL A 191 18.47 -6.37 -22.73
C VAL A 191 17.54 -5.16 -22.96
N LYS A 192 17.92 -4.28 -23.89
CA LYS A 192 17.22 -3.04 -24.25
C LYS A 192 15.77 -3.26 -24.63
N ALA A 193 15.50 -4.30 -25.42
CA ALA A 193 14.17 -4.70 -25.85
C ALA A 193 13.21 -4.97 -24.68
N PHE A 194 13.75 -5.31 -23.50
CA PHE A 194 12.94 -5.54 -22.31
C PHE A 194 12.98 -4.41 -21.31
N PHE A 195 14.13 -3.75 -21.05
CA PHE A 195 14.23 -2.73 -19.96
C PHE A 195 14.17 -1.28 -20.43
N VAL A 196 14.42 -1.03 -21.72
CA VAL A 196 14.46 0.33 -22.28
C VAL A 196 13.21 0.60 -23.08
N ASP A 197 12.91 -0.24 -24.06
CA ASP A 197 11.86 0.01 -25.05
C ASP A 197 10.44 -0.01 -24.44
N PRO A 198 10.04 -1.01 -23.62
CA PRO A 198 8.69 -1.05 -23.06
C PRO A 198 8.55 -0.23 -21.77
N PHE A 199 9.60 0.49 -21.35
CA PHE A 199 9.64 1.22 -20.10
C PHE A 199 8.50 2.23 -19.93
N TYR A 200 8.22 3.05 -20.95
CA TYR A 200 7.12 4.01 -20.92
C TYR A 200 5.74 3.34 -20.97
N GLY A 201 5.63 2.17 -21.61
CA GLY A 201 4.41 1.35 -21.59
C GLY A 201 4.12 0.81 -20.19
N ALA A 202 5.12 0.24 -19.54
CA ALA A 202 5.02 -0.22 -18.15
C ALA A 202 4.67 0.93 -17.19
N LEU A 203 5.27 2.11 -17.39
CA LEU A 203 4.97 3.31 -16.61
C LEU A 203 3.53 3.79 -16.80
N THR A 204 3.00 3.69 -18.02
CA THR A 204 1.61 4.06 -18.35
C THR A 204 0.62 3.19 -17.58
N LEU A 205 0.85 1.88 -17.55
CA LEU A 205 0.06 0.93 -16.74
C LEU A 205 0.19 1.20 -15.24
N PHE A 206 1.40 1.50 -14.77
CA PHE A 206 1.64 1.85 -13.37
C PHE A 206 0.88 3.12 -12.96
N LEU A 207 0.83 4.13 -13.83
CA LEU A 207 0.13 5.38 -13.57
C LEU A 207 -1.39 5.25 -13.60
N LEU A 208 -1.93 4.32 -14.39
CA LEU A 208 -3.35 3.97 -14.38
C LEU A 208 -3.79 3.51 -12.98
N ASP A 209 -3.03 2.60 -12.37
CA ASP A 209 -3.27 2.16 -10.99
C ASP A 209 -3.15 3.31 -9.99
N LEU A 210 -2.07 4.10 -10.09
CA LEU A 210 -1.84 5.23 -9.20
C LEU A 210 -2.98 6.27 -9.27
N GLY A 211 -3.58 6.47 -10.44
CA GLY A 211 -4.77 7.30 -10.63
C GLY A 211 -5.99 6.79 -9.87
N MET A 212 -6.25 5.48 -9.91
CA MET A 212 -7.32 4.85 -9.13
C MET A 212 -7.09 4.99 -7.63
N VAL A 213 -5.86 4.76 -7.17
CA VAL A 213 -5.47 4.93 -5.76
C VAL A 213 -5.66 6.38 -5.33
N ALA A 214 -5.20 7.35 -6.11
CA ALA A 214 -5.34 8.78 -5.81
C ALA A 214 -6.83 9.20 -5.68
N ALA A 215 -7.67 8.80 -6.64
CA ALA A 215 -9.11 9.09 -6.59
C ALA A 215 -9.81 8.45 -5.38
N SER A 216 -9.40 7.24 -4.97
CA SER A 216 -9.95 6.57 -3.78
C SER A 216 -9.67 7.32 -2.47
N ARG A 217 -8.58 8.09 -2.42
CA ARG A 217 -8.14 8.85 -1.23
C ARG A 217 -8.60 10.31 -1.24
N LEU A 218 -9.19 10.79 -2.34
CA LEU A 218 -9.62 12.19 -2.49
C LEU A 218 -10.71 12.60 -1.47
N SER A 219 -11.55 11.65 -1.04
CA SER A 219 -12.55 11.87 0.01
C SER A 219 -11.94 12.06 1.41
N ALA A 220 -10.75 11.52 1.66
CA ALA A 220 -9.99 11.74 2.89
C ALA A 220 -9.35 13.14 2.92
N LEU A 221 -8.95 13.68 1.75
CA LEU A 221 -8.40 15.03 1.63
C LEU A 221 -9.38 16.11 2.11
N ARG A 222 -10.69 15.90 1.88
CA ARG A 222 -11.77 16.78 2.38
C ARG A 222 -11.82 16.89 3.91
N ARG A 223 -11.26 15.92 4.65
CA ARG A 223 -11.24 15.91 6.13
C ARG A 223 -9.91 16.42 6.71
N VAL A 224 -8.80 16.25 5.98
CA VAL A 224 -7.44 16.59 6.44
C VAL A 224 -7.04 18.05 6.11
N GLY A 225 -7.78 18.72 5.21
CA GLY A 225 -7.88 20.18 5.17
C GLY A 225 -6.77 20.92 4.42
N LEU A 226 -7.08 22.15 4.00
CA LEU A 226 -6.22 23.10 3.26
C LEU A 226 -4.76 23.16 3.75
N ARG A 227 -4.51 22.92 5.04
CA ARG A 227 -3.17 22.88 5.64
C ARG A 227 -2.25 21.83 5.03
N LEU A 228 -2.74 20.62 4.74
CA LEU A 228 -1.94 19.57 4.12
C LEU A 228 -1.58 19.92 2.67
N LEU A 229 -2.50 20.56 1.96
CA LEU A 229 -2.29 21.02 0.59
C LEU A 229 -1.27 22.16 0.53
N LEU A 230 -1.38 23.14 1.42
CA LEU A 230 -0.40 24.22 1.56
C LEU A 230 0.97 23.69 1.98
N PHE A 231 1.01 22.70 2.88
CA PHE A 231 2.23 22.02 3.28
C PHE A 231 2.92 21.33 2.10
N GLY A 232 2.20 20.49 1.35
CA GLY A 232 2.76 19.77 0.21
C GLY A 232 3.21 20.71 -0.92
N ALA A 233 2.38 21.71 -1.27
CA ALA A 233 2.74 22.71 -2.28
C ALA A 233 3.93 23.56 -1.85
N GLY A 234 3.97 23.99 -0.58
CA GLY A 234 5.07 24.75 -0.02
C GLY A 234 6.38 23.98 0.00
N LEU A 235 6.36 22.70 0.39
CA LEU A 235 7.53 21.83 0.32
C LEU A 235 8.01 21.61 -1.11
N ALA A 236 7.10 21.35 -2.05
CA ALA A 236 7.45 21.16 -3.45
C ALA A 236 8.16 22.39 -4.03
N LEU A 237 7.66 23.60 -3.75
CA LEU A 237 8.30 24.84 -4.17
C LEU A 237 9.65 25.06 -3.50
N LEU A 238 9.74 24.87 -2.18
CA LEU A 238 10.98 25.06 -1.41
C LEU A 238 12.08 24.08 -1.86
N HIS A 239 11.78 22.78 -1.86
CA HIS A 239 12.74 21.75 -2.25
C HIS A 239 13.06 21.81 -3.73
N GLY A 240 12.08 22.13 -4.57
CA GLY A 240 12.29 22.31 -6.00
C GLY A 240 13.23 23.46 -6.31
N ALA A 241 12.98 24.65 -5.73
CA ALA A 241 13.84 25.80 -5.90
C ALA A 241 15.27 25.53 -5.39
N LEU A 242 15.39 24.88 -4.24
CA LEU A 242 16.68 24.47 -3.69
C LEU A 242 17.40 23.47 -4.60
N GLY A 243 16.67 22.51 -5.18
CA GLY A 243 17.22 21.51 -6.11
C GLY A 243 17.75 22.15 -7.39
N VAL A 244 17.02 23.11 -7.98
CA VAL A 244 17.48 23.88 -9.15
C VAL A 244 18.73 24.68 -8.78
N TYR A 245 18.69 25.40 -7.66
CA TYR A 245 19.80 26.25 -7.22
C TYR A 245 21.08 25.45 -6.98
N LEU A 246 21.00 24.36 -6.21
CA LEU A 246 22.14 23.49 -5.94
C LEU A 246 22.62 22.75 -7.19
N GLY A 247 21.71 22.33 -8.06
CA GLY A 247 22.06 21.73 -9.34
C GLY A 247 22.87 22.68 -10.23
N HIS A 248 22.44 23.94 -10.30
CA HIS A 248 23.17 24.97 -11.03
C HIS A 248 24.56 25.23 -10.43
N LEU A 249 24.67 25.36 -9.11
CA LEU A 249 25.97 25.51 -8.42
C LEU A 249 26.89 24.30 -8.59
N ALA A 250 26.31 23.10 -8.70
CA ALA A 250 27.02 21.86 -8.93
C ALA A 250 27.49 21.69 -10.40
N GLY A 251 27.20 22.65 -11.27
CA GLY A 251 27.62 22.64 -12.67
C GLY A 251 26.70 21.85 -13.60
N LEU A 252 25.48 21.51 -13.18
CA LEU A 252 24.49 20.92 -14.08
C LEU A 252 24.04 21.94 -15.12
N SER A 253 23.75 21.45 -16.31
CA SER A 253 23.04 22.18 -17.36
C SER A 253 21.70 22.70 -16.85
N VAL A 254 21.12 23.67 -17.57
CA VAL A 254 19.75 24.16 -17.29
C VAL A 254 18.74 23.01 -17.26
N GLY A 255 18.88 22.05 -18.18
CA GLY A 255 18.05 20.84 -18.21
C GLY A 255 18.27 19.96 -16.97
N GLY A 256 19.53 19.69 -16.62
CA GLY A 256 19.90 18.91 -15.43
C GLY A 256 19.42 19.50 -14.12
N ALA A 257 19.67 20.79 -13.91
CA ALA A 257 19.22 21.52 -12.73
C ALA A 257 17.70 21.54 -12.62
N THR A 258 16.98 21.68 -13.76
CA THR A 258 15.52 21.59 -13.80
C THR A 258 15.03 20.21 -13.39
N VAL A 259 15.67 19.14 -13.89
CA VAL A 259 15.32 17.75 -13.53
C VAL A 259 15.60 17.48 -12.05
N LEU A 260 16.75 17.91 -11.53
CA LEU A 260 17.09 17.76 -10.11
C LEU A 260 16.10 18.55 -9.22
N GLY A 261 15.71 19.75 -9.64
CA GLY A 261 14.66 20.53 -9.00
C GLY A 261 13.32 19.79 -8.97
N ALA A 262 12.88 19.25 -10.10
CA ALA A 262 11.64 18.48 -10.18
C ALA A 262 11.69 17.21 -9.31
N MET A 263 12.83 16.52 -9.26
CA MET A 263 13.07 15.39 -8.37
C MET A 263 12.94 15.81 -6.89
N ALA A 264 13.56 16.94 -6.51
CA ALA A 264 13.51 17.46 -5.15
C ALA A 264 12.11 17.95 -4.75
N ALA A 265 11.35 18.51 -5.68
CA ALA A 265 9.96 18.94 -5.48
C ALA A 265 8.96 17.77 -5.34
N SER A 266 9.37 16.57 -5.75
CA SER A 266 8.50 15.40 -5.81
C SER A 266 8.40 14.66 -4.47
N ALA A 267 7.48 13.70 -4.40
CA ALA A 267 7.36 12.76 -3.30
C ALA A 267 7.33 11.32 -3.84
N SER A 268 7.92 10.39 -3.10
CA SER A 268 7.91 8.97 -3.46
C SER A 268 6.58 8.32 -3.13
N TYR A 269 6.05 7.56 -4.09
CA TYR A 269 4.86 6.72 -3.93
C TYR A 269 5.17 5.23 -4.19
N ILE A 270 6.43 4.88 -4.44
CA ILE A 270 6.87 3.48 -4.63
C ILE A 270 7.67 3.00 -3.41
N ALA A 271 8.86 3.57 -3.18
CA ALA A 271 9.77 3.11 -2.14
C ALA A 271 9.38 3.57 -0.73
N ALA A 272 9.01 4.84 -0.57
CA ALA A 272 8.67 5.39 0.75
C ALA A 272 7.47 4.68 1.42
N PRO A 273 6.31 4.48 0.77
CA PRO A 273 5.20 3.79 1.44
C PRO A 273 5.52 2.33 1.79
N ALA A 274 6.35 1.63 0.99
CA ALA A 274 6.79 0.28 1.32
C ALA A 274 7.68 0.28 2.58
N ALA A 275 8.67 1.17 2.65
CA ALA A 275 9.58 1.28 3.79
C ALA A 275 8.84 1.72 5.07
N VAL A 276 7.94 2.68 4.99
CA VAL A 276 7.14 3.17 6.12
C VAL A 276 6.25 2.06 6.70
N ARG A 277 5.62 1.25 5.84
CA ARG A 277 4.77 0.11 6.28
C ARG A 277 5.55 -0.99 6.99
N LEU A 278 6.82 -1.16 6.67
CA LEU A 278 7.68 -2.18 7.27
C LEU A 278 8.31 -1.68 8.58
N ALA A 279 8.77 -0.42 8.62
CA ALA A 279 9.64 0.08 9.66
C ALA A 279 8.94 0.89 10.77
N LEU A 280 7.73 1.39 10.56
CA LEU A 280 6.98 2.09 11.61
C LEU A 280 6.09 1.12 12.38
N PRO A 281 6.07 1.21 13.73
CA PRO A 281 5.50 0.19 14.57
C PRO A 281 4.02 0.00 14.31
N VAL A 282 3.73 -1.27 14.18
CA VAL A 282 2.42 -1.87 14.13
C VAL A 282 2.48 -2.89 15.27
N VAL A 283 1.71 -2.66 16.35
CA VAL A 283 1.89 -3.27 17.70
C VAL A 283 2.49 -4.68 17.68
N GLU A 284 3.63 -4.85 18.34
CA GLU A 284 4.38 -6.11 18.41
C GLU A 284 3.99 -6.90 19.66
N VAL A 285 3.58 -8.17 19.48
CA VAL A 285 3.41 -9.13 20.58
C VAL A 285 4.09 -10.43 20.20
N GLY A 286 5.17 -10.78 20.91
CA GLY A 286 5.85 -12.07 20.77
C GLY A 286 6.59 -12.30 19.45
N GLY A 287 7.16 -11.24 18.83
CA GLY A 287 7.89 -11.34 17.56
C GLY A 287 6.99 -11.42 16.32
N MET A 288 5.69 -11.17 16.46
CA MET A 288 4.73 -11.08 15.35
C MET A 288 4.29 -9.62 15.15
N PHE A 289 4.44 -9.12 13.92
CA PHE A 289 3.99 -7.79 13.50
C PHE A 289 2.44 -7.75 13.40
N LEU A 290 1.76 -7.27 14.45
CA LEU A 290 0.30 -7.25 14.54
C LEU A 290 -0.24 -5.84 14.30
N SER A 291 -0.90 -5.63 13.15
CA SER A 291 -1.73 -4.45 12.88
C SER A 291 -2.52 -4.00 14.09
N PHE A 292 -2.25 -2.81 14.64
CA PHE A 292 -3.07 -2.23 15.71
C PHE A 292 -4.55 -2.20 15.30
N ALA A 293 -4.81 -1.91 14.02
CA ALA A 293 -6.15 -2.00 13.44
C ALA A 293 -6.72 -3.44 13.45
N ARG A 294 -5.91 -4.47 13.16
CA ARG A 294 -6.32 -5.88 13.28
C ARG A 294 -6.55 -6.28 14.74
N LEU A 295 -5.74 -5.82 15.68
CA LEU A 295 -5.88 -6.12 17.11
C LEU A 295 -7.15 -5.50 17.68
N VAL A 296 -7.43 -4.24 17.36
CA VAL A 296 -8.68 -3.57 17.72
C VAL A 296 -9.87 -4.27 17.05
N ALA A 297 -9.78 -4.64 15.78
CA ALA A 297 -10.84 -5.38 15.10
C ALA A 297 -11.10 -6.75 15.73
N PHE A 298 -10.04 -7.49 16.09
CA PHE A 298 -10.15 -8.77 16.79
C PHE A 298 -10.79 -8.61 18.16
N ALA A 299 -10.38 -7.60 18.95
CA ALA A 299 -10.95 -7.33 20.26
C ALA A 299 -12.44 -6.97 20.16
N ILE A 300 -12.83 -6.10 19.22
CA ILE A 300 -14.24 -5.74 19.01
C ILE A 300 -15.05 -6.96 18.56
N ALA A 301 -14.51 -7.78 17.65
CA ALA A 301 -15.16 -9.00 17.19
C ALA A 301 -15.37 -10.00 18.34
N LEU A 302 -14.37 -10.17 19.22
CA LEU A 302 -14.45 -11.04 20.39
C LEU A 302 -15.52 -10.55 21.37
N VAL A 303 -15.54 -9.25 21.67
CA VAL A 303 -16.56 -8.63 22.54
C VAL A 303 -17.95 -8.77 21.96
N ALA A 304 -18.13 -8.52 20.65
CA ALA A 304 -19.42 -8.66 19.99
C ALA A 304 -19.90 -10.12 19.96
N MET A 305 -18.99 -11.07 19.73
CA MET A 305 -19.27 -12.50 19.80
C MET A 305 -19.73 -12.90 21.20
N LEU A 306 -19.00 -12.49 22.24
CA LEU A 306 -19.35 -12.77 23.64
C LEU A 306 -20.69 -12.13 24.02
N ALA A 307 -20.93 -10.87 23.62
CA ALA A 307 -22.19 -10.18 23.85
C ALA A 307 -23.36 -10.91 23.19
N LEU A 308 -23.21 -11.36 21.95
CA LEU A 308 -24.23 -12.13 21.25
C LEU A 308 -24.43 -13.52 21.90
N TYR A 309 -23.37 -14.19 22.33
CA TYR A 309 -23.46 -15.46 23.05
C TYR A 309 -24.25 -15.31 24.36
N LEU A 310 -23.94 -14.28 25.15
CA LEU A 310 -24.66 -13.98 26.39
C LEU A 310 -26.10 -13.55 26.10
N PHE A 311 -26.35 -12.74 25.06
CA PHE A 311 -27.69 -12.37 24.64
C PHE A 311 -28.52 -13.62 24.32
N LEU A 312 -27.98 -14.54 23.52
CA LEU A 312 -28.68 -15.77 23.18
C LEU A 312 -28.89 -16.64 24.43
N THR A 313 -27.87 -16.87 25.26
CA THR A 313 -27.91 -17.88 26.34
C THR A 313 -28.53 -17.39 27.65
N ARG A 314 -28.48 -16.09 27.94
CA ARG A 314 -28.88 -15.54 29.24
C ARG A 314 -30.15 -14.69 29.19
N THR A 315 -30.64 -14.32 28.01
CA THR A 315 -31.88 -13.53 27.90
C THR A 315 -33.08 -14.38 27.52
N TRP A 316 -34.28 -13.91 27.91
CA TRP A 316 -35.54 -14.51 27.52
C TRP A 316 -35.72 -14.51 25.99
N MET A 317 -35.42 -13.38 25.35
CA MET A 317 -35.48 -13.25 23.90
C MET A 317 -34.54 -14.23 23.19
N GLY A 318 -33.30 -14.38 23.68
CA GLY A 318 -32.35 -15.36 23.16
C GLY A 318 -32.81 -16.81 23.27
N THR A 319 -33.47 -17.14 24.38
CA THR A 319 -34.09 -18.46 24.59
C THR A 319 -35.26 -18.70 23.63
N ALA A 320 -36.11 -17.69 23.44
CA ALA A 320 -37.20 -17.74 22.47
C ALA A 320 -36.71 -17.91 21.03
N ILE A 321 -35.64 -17.22 20.63
CA ILE A 321 -35.00 -17.38 19.31
C ILE A 321 -34.55 -18.84 19.10
N ARG A 322 -33.86 -19.44 20.08
CA ARG A 322 -33.42 -20.84 19.98
C ARG A 322 -34.59 -21.82 19.93
N ALA A 323 -35.66 -21.57 20.68
CA ALA A 323 -36.83 -22.45 20.71
C ALA A 323 -37.61 -22.39 19.40
N VAL A 324 -37.80 -21.20 18.82
CA VAL A 324 -38.45 -21.02 17.51
C VAL A 324 -37.66 -21.69 16.37
N ALA A 325 -36.34 -21.77 16.48
CA ALA A 325 -35.50 -22.46 15.52
C ALA A 325 -35.66 -24.00 15.55
N GLN A 326 -36.20 -24.57 16.64
CA GLN A 326 -36.49 -26.00 16.76
C GLN A 326 -37.88 -26.32 16.24
N ASP A 327 -38.90 -25.57 16.71
CA ASP A 327 -40.28 -25.72 16.26
C ASP A 327 -41.02 -24.38 16.35
N ARG A 328 -41.24 -23.78 15.17
CA ARG A 328 -41.91 -22.48 15.05
C ARG A 328 -43.40 -22.56 15.37
N GLU A 329 -44.06 -23.68 15.03
CA GLU A 329 -45.50 -23.84 15.24
C GLU A 329 -45.79 -24.06 16.72
N ALA A 330 -45.04 -24.95 17.38
CA ALA A 330 -45.14 -25.16 18.81
C ALA A 330 -44.91 -23.87 19.59
N MET A 331 -43.89 -23.08 19.23
CA MET A 331 -43.63 -21.81 19.92
C MET A 331 -44.71 -20.76 19.73
N ALA A 332 -45.39 -20.72 18.58
CA ALA A 332 -46.52 -19.84 18.36
C ALA A 332 -47.72 -20.20 19.28
N LEU A 333 -47.94 -21.50 19.51
CA LEU A 333 -48.96 -22.00 20.45
C LEU A 333 -48.62 -21.69 21.92
N MET A 334 -47.33 -21.57 22.25
CA MET A 334 -46.84 -21.19 23.59
C MET A 334 -46.90 -19.68 23.86
N GLY A 335 -47.52 -18.89 22.97
CA GLY A 335 -47.72 -17.45 23.14
C GLY A 335 -46.53 -16.57 22.75
N ALA A 336 -45.49 -17.13 22.13
CA ALA A 336 -44.41 -16.34 21.57
C ALA A 336 -44.83 -15.77 20.20
N ASP A 337 -44.62 -14.46 19.99
CA ASP A 337 -44.88 -13.80 18.71
C ASP A 337 -43.73 -14.09 17.71
N PRO A 338 -43.93 -14.98 16.71
CA PRO A 338 -42.85 -15.36 15.80
C PRO A 338 -42.42 -14.19 14.90
N HIS A 339 -43.31 -13.22 14.66
CA HIS A 339 -42.99 -12.04 13.86
C HIS A 339 -42.02 -11.12 14.61
N ARG A 340 -42.28 -10.84 15.90
CA ARG A 340 -41.33 -10.09 16.74
C ARG A 340 -39.98 -10.78 16.86
N ILE A 341 -39.98 -12.10 17.07
CA ILE A 341 -38.74 -12.88 17.15
C ILE A 341 -37.97 -12.78 15.84
N TYR A 342 -38.64 -12.96 14.69
CA TYR A 342 -38.02 -12.81 13.38
C TYR A 342 -37.38 -11.43 13.16
N VAL A 343 -38.09 -10.35 13.51
CA VAL A 343 -37.58 -8.97 13.36
C VAL A 343 -36.35 -8.75 14.24
N VAL A 344 -36.38 -9.22 15.50
CA VAL A 344 -35.24 -9.12 16.41
C VAL A 344 -34.05 -9.94 15.91
N THR A 345 -34.27 -11.19 15.49
CA THR A 345 -33.21 -12.03 14.92
C THR A 345 -32.60 -11.40 13.67
N SER A 346 -33.43 -10.83 12.79
CA SER A 346 -32.98 -10.15 11.57
C SER A 346 -32.19 -8.89 11.88
N ALA A 347 -32.63 -8.08 12.85
CA ALA A 347 -31.94 -6.88 13.28
C ALA A 347 -30.59 -7.19 13.92
N VAL A 348 -30.52 -8.21 14.78
CA VAL A 348 -29.27 -8.68 15.40
C VAL A 348 -28.33 -9.24 14.33
N GLY A 349 -28.82 -10.10 13.44
CA GLY A 349 -28.01 -10.67 12.34
C GLY A 349 -27.47 -9.60 11.39
N GLY A 350 -28.33 -8.67 10.94
CA GLY A 350 -27.94 -7.54 10.11
C GLY A 350 -26.96 -6.59 10.81
N GLY A 351 -27.17 -6.32 12.10
CA GLY A 351 -26.26 -5.52 12.92
C GLY A 351 -24.88 -6.15 13.04
N MET A 352 -24.80 -7.47 13.26
CA MET A 352 -23.54 -8.21 13.31
C MET A 352 -22.83 -8.24 11.95
N ALA A 353 -23.58 -8.42 10.86
CA ALA A 353 -23.02 -8.34 9.50
C ALA A 353 -22.48 -6.93 9.19
N GLY A 354 -23.19 -5.88 9.61
CA GLY A 354 -22.75 -4.49 9.49
C GLY A 354 -21.50 -4.19 10.31
N LEU A 355 -21.43 -4.67 11.55
CA LEU A 355 -20.24 -4.58 12.39
C LEU A 355 -19.05 -5.29 11.74
N ALA A 356 -19.24 -6.52 11.25
CA ALA A 356 -18.20 -7.27 10.55
C ALA A 356 -17.71 -6.52 9.31
N ALA A 357 -18.62 -5.95 8.50
CA ALA A 357 -18.27 -5.14 7.34
C ALA A 357 -17.47 -3.88 7.72
N ALA A 358 -17.86 -3.18 8.80
CA ALA A 358 -17.14 -2.02 9.29
C ALA A 358 -15.72 -2.38 9.74
N LEU A 359 -15.56 -3.48 10.49
CA LEU A 359 -14.25 -3.98 10.93
C LEU A 359 -13.37 -4.42 9.75
N LEU A 360 -13.95 -5.10 8.76
CA LEU A 360 -13.23 -5.54 7.56
C LEU A 360 -12.81 -4.35 6.67
N SER A 361 -13.63 -3.30 6.57
CA SER A 361 -13.32 -2.12 5.75
C SER A 361 -12.09 -1.31 6.20
N ILE A 362 -11.72 -1.45 7.48
CA ILE A 362 -10.51 -0.83 8.03
C ILE A 362 -9.25 -1.59 7.56
N GLN A 363 -9.40 -2.89 7.31
CA GLN A 363 -8.30 -3.82 7.03
C GLN A 363 -8.13 -4.09 5.54
N TYR A 364 -9.22 -4.04 4.78
CA TYR A 364 -9.27 -4.37 3.37
C TYR A 364 -9.90 -3.23 2.54
N SER A 365 -9.43 -3.09 1.30
CA SER A 365 -9.98 -2.13 0.35
C SER A 365 -11.39 -2.53 -0.08
N VAL A 366 -12.39 -1.68 0.17
CA VAL A 366 -13.80 -1.95 -0.19
C VAL A 366 -14.03 -1.73 -1.69
N HIS A 367 -14.46 -2.79 -2.36
CA HIS A 367 -14.83 -2.82 -3.78
C HIS A 367 -16.14 -3.63 -3.94
N PRO A 368 -16.91 -3.46 -5.04
CA PRO A 368 -18.24 -4.07 -5.18
C PRO A 368 -18.28 -5.60 -5.02
N HIS A 369 -17.21 -6.28 -5.43
CA HIS A 369 -17.08 -7.75 -5.32
C HIS A 369 -16.46 -8.23 -3.99
N PHE A 370 -16.08 -7.33 -3.08
CA PHE A 370 -15.38 -7.67 -1.85
C PHE A 370 -16.15 -8.71 -0.99
N GLY A 371 -17.48 -8.59 -0.93
CA GLY A 371 -18.32 -9.50 -0.15
C GLY A 371 -18.41 -10.93 -0.71
N ALA A 372 -18.15 -11.13 -2.00
CA ALA A 372 -18.34 -12.42 -2.66
C ALA A 372 -17.36 -13.49 -2.13
N ALA A 373 -16.15 -13.08 -1.74
CA ALA A 373 -15.13 -13.98 -1.18
C ALA A 373 -15.49 -14.51 0.22
N PHE A 374 -16.30 -13.79 0.99
CA PHE A 374 -16.63 -14.16 2.37
C PHE A 374 -17.80 -15.15 2.46
N GLY A 375 -18.70 -15.20 1.47
CA GLY A 375 -19.85 -16.11 1.48
C GLY A 375 -19.46 -17.58 1.67
N PRO A 376 -18.60 -18.16 0.79
CA PRO A 376 -18.14 -19.54 0.94
C PRO A 376 -17.39 -19.79 2.25
N LEU A 377 -16.61 -18.82 2.72
CA LEU A 377 -15.85 -18.93 3.98
C LEU A 377 -16.78 -18.96 5.20
N THR A 378 -17.75 -18.04 5.27
CA THR A 378 -18.74 -18.01 6.35
C THR A 378 -19.57 -19.29 6.35
N PHE A 379 -19.99 -19.77 5.18
CA PHE A 379 -20.70 -21.04 5.06
C PHE A 379 -19.87 -22.22 5.62
N MET A 380 -18.62 -22.34 5.16
CA MET A 380 -17.67 -23.37 5.61
C MET A 380 -17.49 -23.35 7.13
N ILE A 381 -17.28 -22.16 7.71
CA ILE A 381 -17.11 -21.97 9.15
C ILE A 381 -18.39 -22.33 9.93
N CYS A 382 -19.55 -21.87 9.48
CA CYS A 382 -20.83 -22.13 10.16
C CYS A 382 -21.21 -23.61 10.13
N VAL A 383 -21.01 -24.28 9.00
CA VAL A 383 -21.30 -25.71 8.87
C VAL A 383 -20.29 -26.54 9.65
N LEU A 384 -19.00 -26.23 9.56
CA LEU A 384 -17.96 -26.92 10.32
C LEU A 384 -18.15 -26.75 11.84
N GLY A 385 -18.57 -25.56 12.28
CA GLY A 385 -18.88 -25.30 13.67
C GLY A 385 -20.13 -26.01 14.19
N GLY A 386 -21.03 -26.41 13.28
CA GLY A 386 -22.36 -26.93 13.57
C GLY A 386 -23.39 -25.80 13.60
N LEU A 387 -24.45 -25.93 12.79
CA LEU A 387 -25.53 -24.95 12.72
C LEU A 387 -26.21 -24.80 14.09
N GLY A 388 -26.21 -23.58 14.63
CA GLY A 388 -26.76 -23.28 15.96
C GLY A 388 -25.76 -23.44 17.12
N ASN A 389 -24.54 -23.94 16.88
CA ASN A 389 -23.49 -24.07 17.89
C ASN A 389 -22.47 -22.93 17.80
N MET A 390 -22.75 -21.84 18.49
CA MET A 390 -21.94 -20.61 18.44
C MET A 390 -20.48 -20.80 18.92
N PRO A 391 -20.20 -21.50 20.03
CA PRO A 391 -18.83 -21.86 20.39
C PRO A 391 -18.11 -22.70 19.32
N GLY A 392 -18.82 -23.65 18.71
CA GLY A 392 -18.30 -24.47 17.61
C GLY A 392 -17.93 -23.62 16.39
N ALA A 393 -18.75 -22.63 16.03
CA ALA A 393 -18.47 -21.70 14.95
C ALA A 393 -17.24 -20.84 15.20
N PHE A 394 -16.97 -20.42 16.44
CA PHE A 394 -15.74 -19.69 16.79
C PHE A 394 -14.49 -20.56 16.64
N VAL A 395 -14.54 -21.80 17.16
CA VAL A 395 -13.42 -22.75 17.02
C VAL A 395 -13.17 -23.07 15.55
N ALA A 396 -14.23 -23.29 14.76
CA ALA A 396 -14.13 -23.46 13.32
C ALA A 396 -13.50 -22.23 12.64
N ALA A 397 -13.96 -21.02 12.97
CA ALA A 397 -13.42 -19.78 12.40
C ALA A 397 -11.92 -19.65 12.66
N PHE A 398 -11.47 -19.96 13.88
CA PHE A 398 -10.07 -19.92 14.26
C PHE A 398 -9.24 -20.95 13.48
N ILE A 399 -9.68 -22.21 13.45
CA ILE A 399 -8.99 -23.29 12.70
C ILE A 399 -8.91 -22.95 11.22
N MET A 400 -10.02 -22.53 10.60
CA MET A 400 -10.05 -22.18 9.18
C MET A 400 -9.14 -20.98 8.89
N SER A 401 -9.13 -19.98 9.77
CA SER A 401 -8.26 -18.80 9.61
C SER A 401 -6.77 -19.16 9.69
N GLU A 402 -6.37 -20.03 10.61
CA GLU A 402 -4.98 -20.51 10.72
C GLU A 402 -4.57 -21.36 9.52
N VAL A 403 -5.44 -22.25 9.04
CA VAL A 403 -5.15 -23.08 7.86
C VAL A 403 -4.99 -22.23 6.60
N ILE A 404 -5.84 -21.22 6.41
CA ILE A 404 -5.73 -20.27 5.29
C ILE A 404 -4.45 -19.44 5.43
N ALA A 405 -4.13 -18.95 6.63
CA ALA A 405 -2.94 -18.15 6.89
C ALA A 405 -1.65 -18.95 6.63
N LEU A 406 -1.54 -20.16 7.19
CA LEU A 406 -0.38 -21.03 7.02
C LEU A 406 -0.22 -21.48 5.56
N GLY A 407 -1.30 -21.93 4.92
CA GLY A 407 -1.26 -22.32 3.50
C GLY A 407 -0.93 -21.14 2.57
N GLY A 408 -1.35 -19.93 2.95
CA GLY A 408 -1.01 -18.68 2.28
C GLY A 408 0.47 -18.34 2.35
N VAL A 409 1.14 -18.64 3.47
CA VAL A 409 2.57 -18.39 3.69
C VAL A 409 3.44 -19.47 3.03
N THR A 410 3.03 -20.74 3.08
CA THR A 410 3.86 -21.86 2.60
C THR A 410 3.80 -22.09 1.09
N TRP A 411 2.65 -21.82 0.45
CA TRP A 411 2.46 -22.05 -0.99
C TRP A 411 1.98 -20.81 -1.71
N SER A 412 0.73 -20.43 -1.49
CA SER A 412 0.08 -19.23 -2.05
C SER A 412 -1.28 -19.04 -1.38
N THR A 413 -1.80 -17.81 -1.39
CA THR A 413 -3.10 -17.49 -0.77
C THR A 413 -4.25 -18.31 -1.35
N GLU A 414 -4.24 -18.55 -2.67
CA GLU A 414 -5.23 -19.40 -3.33
C GLU A 414 -5.17 -20.85 -2.83
N MET A 415 -3.97 -21.41 -2.72
CA MET A 415 -3.77 -22.76 -2.17
C MET A 415 -4.18 -22.85 -0.70
N GLY A 416 -4.01 -21.77 0.08
CA GLY A 416 -4.56 -21.69 1.44
C GLY A 416 -6.07 -21.90 1.49
N TYR A 417 -6.81 -21.29 0.56
CA TYR A 417 -8.25 -21.53 0.43
C TYR A 417 -8.60 -22.95 -0.04
N VAL A 418 -7.83 -23.51 -0.98
CA VAL A 418 -8.04 -24.90 -1.44
C VAL A 418 -7.82 -25.89 -0.30
N VAL A 419 -6.75 -25.74 0.49
CA VAL A 419 -6.45 -26.60 1.64
C VAL A 419 -7.54 -26.47 2.70
N ALA A 420 -8.01 -25.25 2.97
CA ALA A 420 -9.13 -25.01 3.87
C ALA A 420 -10.41 -25.73 3.40
N PHE A 421 -10.70 -25.67 2.10
CA PHE A 421 -11.86 -26.34 1.52
C PHE A 421 -11.75 -27.87 1.57
N ALA A 422 -10.55 -28.42 1.28
CA ALA A 422 -10.28 -29.85 1.41
C ALA A 422 -10.42 -30.33 2.86
N LEU A 423 -9.90 -29.56 3.82
CA LEU A 423 -10.04 -29.83 5.24
C LEU A 423 -11.51 -29.85 5.65
N PHE A 424 -12.30 -28.87 5.19
CA PHE A 424 -13.73 -28.82 5.44
C PHE A 424 -14.45 -30.09 4.94
N ILE A 425 -14.17 -30.53 3.70
CA ILE A 425 -14.75 -31.75 3.13
C ILE A 425 -14.39 -32.96 4.00
N VAL A 426 -13.11 -33.15 4.30
CA VAL A 426 -12.65 -34.28 5.11
C VAL A 426 -13.31 -34.29 6.49
N LEU A 427 -13.38 -33.14 7.16
CA LEU A 427 -14.00 -33.02 8.48
C LEU A 427 -15.52 -33.24 8.43
N MET A 428 -16.19 -32.88 7.35
CA MET A 428 -17.61 -33.17 7.15
C MET A 428 -17.88 -34.68 6.97
N PHE A 429 -17.01 -35.41 6.28
CA PHE A 429 -17.11 -36.87 6.21
C PHE A 429 -16.88 -37.54 7.57
N LEU A 430 -15.95 -37.02 8.38
CA LEU A 430 -15.62 -37.59 9.69
C LEU A 430 -16.61 -37.18 10.79
N ARG A 431 -17.15 -35.97 10.74
CA ARG A 431 -18.07 -35.37 11.73
C ARG A 431 -19.12 -34.46 11.07
N PRO A 432 -20.18 -35.04 10.47
CA PRO A 432 -21.21 -34.26 9.78
C PRO A 432 -22.02 -33.33 10.70
N GLY A 433 -22.04 -33.56 12.02
CA GLY A 433 -22.70 -32.67 12.98
C GLY A 433 -21.91 -31.40 13.33
N GLY A 434 -20.66 -31.27 12.87
CA GLY A 434 -19.74 -30.19 13.23
C GLY A 434 -18.77 -30.53 14.37
N LEU A 435 -17.78 -29.65 14.60
CA LEU A 435 -16.64 -29.89 15.49
C LEU A 435 -17.05 -30.16 16.95
N LEU A 436 -18.04 -29.41 17.46
CA LEU A 436 -18.50 -29.47 18.85
C LEU A 436 -19.95 -29.97 18.97
N ALA A 437 -20.44 -30.75 18.01
CA ALA A 437 -21.76 -31.36 18.06
C ALA A 437 -21.95 -32.13 19.38
N ARG A 438 -23.01 -31.79 20.14
CA ARG A 438 -23.46 -32.67 21.22
C ARG A 438 -24.10 -33.89 20.57
N ARG A 439 -23.68 -35.07 21.01
CA ARG A 439 -24.42 -36.31 20.75
C ARG A 439 -25.74 -36.16 21.49
N GLU A 440 -26.80 -35.84 20.76
CA GLU A 440 -28.17 -36.06 21.23
C GLU A 440 -28.55 -37.53 21.00
#